data_AF-A0A519LMF2-F1
#
_entry.id   AF-A0A519LMF2-F1
#
_cell.length_a   1.000
_cell.length_b   1.000
_cell.length_c   1.000
_cell.angle_alpha   90.00
_cell.angle_beta   90.00
_cell.angle_gamma   90.00
#
_symmetry.space_group_name_H-M   'P 1'
#
loop_
_entity.id
_entity.type
_entity.pdbx_description
1 polymer ?
#
loop_
_entity_poly.entity_id
_entity_poly.type
_entity_poly.pdbx_seq_one_letter_code
_entity_poly.pdbx_strand_id
1 'polypeptide(L)'
;MSILKGVGVALVTPFNEDLSVDFESLTKLVEYNIENGTNYLVVLGTTAEAATLSSEEKKQVVEHIIKVNNKRLPLVLGIGGNNTLEVKQQIEETDLSDFEAVLSVSPYYNKPNQEGLYQHYKVLASTGKNIIIYNVPSRTGQNVEAETTLRLSNEFPNLFLIKEASPNMLQYFDILRKKPEGFNLVSGDDEYTLPVTLAGGNGVISVIGQGYPKEFSTMVQLAFDKKVDEAYEIH
;
A
#
# COMPACT_ATOMS: atom_id res chain seq x y z
N MET A 1 8.54 -7.86 14.02
CA MET A 1 7.15 -7.36 13.88
C MET A 1 7.16 -6.30 12.80
N SER A 2 6.24 -6.35 11.82
CA SER A 2 6.16 -5.34 10.75
C SER A 2 5.73 -3.99 11.34
N ILE A 3 6.45 -2.92 10.99
CA ILE A 3 6.14 -1.54 11.39
C ILE A 3 4.88 -1.00 10.68
N LEU A 4 4.49 -1.63 9.56
CA LEU A 4 3.28 -1.29 8.80
C LEU A 4 2.11 -2.14 9.28
N LYS A 5 1.31 -1.56 10.18
CA LYS A 5 0.07 -2.13 10.74
C LYS A 5 -0.92 -1.01 11.06
N GLY A 6 -2.21 -1.29 10.88
CA GLY A 6 -3.31 -0.36 11.13
C GLY A 6 -3.77 0.34 9.85
N VAL A 7 -4.07 1.63 9.94
CA VAL A 7 -4.52 2.43 8.80
C VAL A 7 -3.31 3.06 8.12
N GLY A 8 -2.98 2.56 6.93
CA GLY A 8 -2.20 3.29 5.95
C GLY A 8 -3.10 4.08 5.03
N VAL A 9 -2.76 5.32 4.69
CA VAL A 9 -3.54 6.10 3.72
C VAL A 9 -2.78 6.26 2.41
N ALA A 10 -3.45 5.93 1.29
CA ALA A 10 -2.97 6.24 -0.04
C ALA A 10 -3.32 7.70 -0.37
N LEU A 11 -2.35 8.58 -0.12
CA LEU A 11 -2.53 10.02 -0.27
C LEU A 11 -2.91 10.39 -1.69
N VAL A 12 -3.91 11.25 -1.83
CA VAL A 12 -4.13 12.02 -3.07
C VAL A 12 -3.00 13.04 -3.28
N THR A 13 -2.83 13.48 -4.53
CA THR A 13 -2.03 14.67 -4.85
C THR A 13 -3.00 15.81 -5.15
N PRO A 14 -3.17 16.81 -4.26
CA PRO A 14 -4.00 17.97 -4.55
C PRO A 14 -3.43 18.81 -5.70
N PHE A 15 -4.32 19.41 -6.50
CA PHE A 15 -3.95 20.29 -7.61
C PHE A 15 -4.71 21.61 -7.53
N ASN A 16 -4.05 22.69 -7.95
CA ASN A 16 -4.65 24.01 -8.15
C ASN A 16 -5.53 24.00 -9.42
N GLU A 17 -6.33 25.07 -9.62
CA GLU A 17 -7.16 25.22 -10.82
C GLU A 17 -6.33 25.25 -12.13
N ASP A 18 -5.05 25.66 -12.05
CA ASP A 18 -4.11 25.67 -13.17
C ASP A 18 -3.41 24.32 -13.41
N LEU A 19 -3.82 23.27 -12.69
CA LEU A 19 -3.28 21.91 -12.70
C LEU A 19 -1.87 21.76 -12.11
N SER A 20 -1.29 22.82 -11.53
CA SER A 20 -0.06 22.67 -10.74
C SER A 20 -0.35 21.98 -9.40
N VAL A 21 0.64 21.29 -8.83
CA VAL A 21 0.50 20.64 -7.52
C VAL A 21 0.23 21.66 -6.42
N ASP A 22 -0.82 21.44 -5.62
CA ASP A 22 -1.17 22.26 -4.47
C ASP A 22 -0.49 21.71 -3.19
N PHE A 23 0.72 22.20 -2.95
CA PHE A 23 1.53 21.82 -1.78
C PHE A 23 0.96 22.33 -0.45
N GLU A 24 0.16 23.40 -0.44
CA GLU A 24 -0.47 23.91 0.78
C GLU A 24 -1.55 22.93 1.25
N SER A 25 -2.43 22.52 0.33
CA SER A 25 -3.45 21.50 0.61
C SER A 25 -2.82 20.14 0.92
N LEU A 26 -1.73 19.77 0.24
CA LEU A 26 -1.00 18.55 0.58
C LEU A 26 -0.44 18.57 2.01
N THR A 27 0.07 19.73 2.47
CA THR A 27 0.50 19.91 3.87
C THR A 27 -0.66 19.66 4.82
N LYS A 28 -1.81 20.32 4.59
CA LYS A 28 -3.00 20.17 5.43
C LYS A 28 -3.50 18.73 5.47
N LEU A 29 -3.49 18.04 4.33
CA LEU A 29 -3.90 16.64 4.24
C LEU A 29 -2.98 15.72 5.06
N VAL A 30 -1.67 15.89 4.94
CA VAL A 30 -0.68 15.10 5.68
C VAL A 30 -0.83 15.33 7.19
N GLU A 31 -0.90 16.59 7.63
CA GLU A 31 -1.11 16.94 9.04
C GLU A 31 -2.42 16.37 9.59
N TYR A 32 -3.53 16.54 8.84
CA TYR A 32 -4.83 16.03 9.23
C TYR A 32 -4.81 14.51 9.45
N ASN A 33 -4.13 13.76 8.58
CA ASN A 33 -3.99 12.32 8.75
C ASN A 33 -3.12 11.94 9.96
N ILE A 34 -1.99 12.61 10.16
CA ILE A 34 -1.09 12.37 11.30
C ILE A 34 -1.82 12.64 12.63
N GLU A 35 -2.53 13.75 12.73
CA GLU A 35 -3.23 14.16 13.95
C GLU A 35 -4.43 13.27 14.30
N ASN A 36 -5.00 12.56 13.32
CA ASN A 36 -6.21 11.78 13.47
C ASN A 36 -6.00 10.26 13.45
N GLY A 37 -4.79 9.80 13.76
CA GLY A 37 -4.55 8.39 14.12
C GLY A 37 -4.13 7.46 12.98
N THR A 38 -3.89 8.00 11.77
CA THR A 38 -3.28 7.24 10.68
C THR A 38 -1.92 6.68 11.12
N ASN A 39 -1.63 5.42 10.77
CA ASN A 39 -0.45 4.72 11.22
C ASN A 39 0.73 4.83 10.25
N TYR A 40 0.49 5.02 8.96
CA TYR A 40 1.53 5.23 7.95
C TYR A 40 0.97 5.89 6.68
N LEU A 41 1.84 6.50 5.87
CA LEU A 41 1.45 7.20 4.65
C LEU A 41 2.01 6.46 3.43
N VAL A 42 1.17 6.28 2.41
CA VAL A 42 1.57 5.73 1.11
C VAL A 42 1.60 6.85 0.08
N VAL A 43 2.81 7.13 -0.42
CA VAL A 43 3.15 8.25 -1.30
C VAL A 43 3.25 7.75 -2.73
N LEU A 44 2.77 8.52 -3.71
CA LEU A 44 2.78 8.15 -5.14
C LEU A 44 2.11 6.79 -5.46
N GLY A 45 1.07 6.43 -4.71
CA GLY A 45 0.20 5.31 -5.06
C GLY A 45 -0.74 5.63 -6.24
N THR A 46 -1.64 4.70 -6.58
CA THR A 46 -2.66 4.93 -7.62
C THR A 46 -3.56 6.12 -7.30
N THR A 47 -3.97 6.26 -6.04
CA THR A 47 -4.82 7.35 -5.53
C THR A 47 -4.16 8.73 -5.65
N ALA A 48 -2.83 8.77 -5.69
CA ALA A 48 -2.05 9.99 -5.87
C ALA A 48 -2.01 10.47 -7.34
N GLU A 49 -2.66 9.74 -8.25
CA GLU A 49 -2.58 9.97 -9.70
C GLU A 49 -1.14 9.92 -10.22
N ALA A 50 -0.29 9.07 -9.63
CA ALA A 50 1.14 8.99 -9.99
C ALA A 50 1.40 8.64 -11.47
N ALA A 51 0.41 8.15 -12.22
CA ALA A 51 0.51 7.91 -13.65
C ALA A 51 0.50 9.19 -14.51
N THR A 52 -0.04 10.30 -14.00
CA THR A 52 -0.15 11.58 -14.72
C THR A 52 0.87 12.63 -14.26
N LEU A 53 1.53 12.41 -13.11
CA LEU A 53 2.62 13.25 -12.64
C LEU A 53 3.89 13.07 -13.48
N SER A 54 4.51 14.18 -13.85
CA SER A 54 5.86 14.21 -14.40
C SER A 54 6.90 13.72 -13.38
N SER A 55 8.11 13.41 -13.86
CA SER A 55 9.20 12.97 -12.95
C SER A 55 9.60 14.06 -11.95
N GLU A 56 9.51 15.33 -12.36
CA GLU A 56 9.81 16.46 -11.48
C GLU A 56 8.72 16.66 -10.43
N GLU A 57 7.43 16.59 -10.79
CA GLU A 57 6.34 16.68 -9.82
C GLU A 57 6.38 15.54 -8.80
N LYS A 58 6.67 14.31 -9.25
CA LYS A 58 6.85 13.15 -8.35
C LYS A 58 7.92 13.43 -7.30
N LYS A 59 9.06 13.95 -7.73
CA LYS A 59 10.16 14.30 -6.83
C LYS A 59 9.75 15.38 -5.83
N GLN A 60 9.12 16.45 -6.30
CA GLN A 60 8.66 17.55 -5.44
C GLN A 60 7.60 17.09 -4.42
N VAL A 61 6.64 16.26 -4.83
CA VAL A 61 5.63 15.66 -3.94
C VAL A 61 6.29 14.80 -2.86
N VAL A 62 7.25 13.95 -3.24
CA VAL A 62 8.00 13.11 -2.29
C VAL A 62 8.77 13.96 -1.28
N GLU A 63 9.57 14.92 -1.75
CA GLU A 63 10.37 15.82 -0.89
C GLU A 63 9.48 16.61 0.07
N HIS A 64 8.34 17.10 -0.42
CA HIS A 64 7.37 17.83 0.40
C HIS A 64 6.75 16.96 1.47
N ILE A 65 6.30 15.74 1.14
CA ILE A 65 5.70 14.82 2.12
C ILE A 65 6.73 14.38 3.16
N ILE A 66 7.98 14.08 2.78
CA ILE A 66 9.06 13.77 3.73
C ILE A 66 9.25 14.92 4.71
N LYS A 67 9.37 16.15 4.18
CA LYS A 67 9.55 17.37 4.99
C LYS A 67 8.39 17.59 5.95
N VAL A 68 7.16 17.52 5.47
CA VAL A 68 5.97 17.70 6.32
C VAL A 68 5.92 16.56 7.33
N ASN A 69 5.93 15.30 6.92
CA ASN A 69 5.89 14.14 7.83
C ASN A 69 6.93 14.22 8.95
N ASN A 70 8.15 14.71 8.66
CA ASN A 70 9.21 14.94 9.66
C ASN A 70 9.43 13.72 10.57
N LYS A 71 9.45 12.52 9.96
CA LYS A 71 9.65 11.22 10.63
C LYS A 71 8.60 10.87 11.70
N ARG A 72 7.42 11.49 11.68
CA ARG A 72 6.32 11.20 12.63
C ARG A 72 5.66 9.87 12.34
N LEU A 73 5.44 9.55 11.06
CA LEU A 73 4.89 8.26 10.62
C LEU A 73 5.84 7.54 9.65
N PRO A 74 5.81 6.21 9.61
CA PRO A 74 6.37 5.42 8.52
C PRO A 74 5.86 5.87 7.15
N LEU A 75 6.74 5.89 6.16
CA LEU A 75 6.39 6.18 4.78
C LEU A 75 6.59 4.94 3.90
N VAL A 76 5.69 4.79 2.93
CA VAL A 76 5.77 3.80 1.84
C VAL A 76 5.76 4.54 0.52
N LEU A 77 6.68 4.20 -0.39
CA LEU A 77 6.74 4.82 -1.71
C LEU A 77 6.13 3.90 -2.77
N GLY A 78 5.25 4.43 -3.60
CA GLY A 78 4.75 3.75 -4.79
C GLY A 78 5.81 3.75 -5.90
N ILE A 79 6.38 2.57 -6.17
CA ILE A 79 7.19 2.31 -7.36
C ILE A 79 6.68 1.00 -7.94
N GLY A 80 6.11 1.05 -9.13
CA GLY A 80 5.54 -0.11 -9.80
C GLY A 80 5.30 0.20 -11.27
N GLY A 81 5.03 -0.85 -12.03
CA GLY A 81 4.95 -0.75 -13.48
C GLY A 81 4.77 -2.10 -14.13
N ASN A 82 4.61 -2.12 -15.44
CA ASN A 82 4.46 -3.34 -16.20
C ASN A 82 5.73 -3.78 -16.95
N ASN A 83 6.83 -3.06 -16.74
CA ASN A 83 8.17 -3.36 -17.24
C ASN A 83 9.11 -3.72 -16.09
N THR A 84 9.38 -5.01 -15.92
CA THR A 84 10.13 -5.54 -14.76
C THR A 84 11.51 -4.91 -14.58
N LEU A 85 12.28 -4.73 -15.66
CA LEU A 85 13.64 -4.19 -15.57
C LEU A 85 13.65 -2.70 -15.22
N GLU A 86 12.69 -1.95 -15.75
CA GLU A 86 12.51 -0.53 -15.42
C GLU A 86 12.10 -0.33 -13.96
N VAL A 87 11.15 -1.12 -13.46
CA VAL A 87 10.74 -1.06 -12.04
C VAL A 87 11.91 -1.43 -11.13
N LYS A 88 12.67 -2.48 -11.47
CA LYS A 88 13.88 -2.84 -10.73
C LYS A 88 14.88 -1.69 -10.67
N GLN A 89 15.19 -1.09 -11.83
CA GLN A 89 16.13 0.01 -11.93
C GLN A 89 15.67 1.20 -11.06
N GLN A 90 14.39 1.57 -11.12
CA GLN A 90 13.85 2.66 -10.30
C GLN A 90 13.99 2.38 -8.79
N ILE A 91 13.73 1.14 -8.34
CA ILE A 91 13.92 0.75 -6.93
C ILE A 91 15.39 0.82 -6.49
N GLU A 92 16.33 0.48 -7.37
CA GLU A 92 17.77 0.51 -7.08
C GLU A 92 18.34 1.94 -7.07
N GLU A 93 17.84 2.82 -7.94
CA GLU A 93 18.33 4.20 -8.12
C GLU A 93 17.66 5.22 -7.16
N THR A 94 16.47 4.92 -6.67
CA THR A 94 15.75 5.83 -5.75
C THR A 94 16.36 5.78 -4.35
N ASP A 95 16.61 6.94 -3.74
CA ASP A 95 16.94 7.02 -2.32
C ASP A 95 15.69 6.70 -1.49
N LEU A 96 15.73 5.54 -0.82
CA LEU A 96 14.63 5.02 0.00
C LEU A 96 14.90 5.19 1.50
N SER A 97 15.87 6.02 1.90
CA SER A 97 16.28 6.16 3.31
C SER A 97 15.18 6.67 4.25
N ASP A 98 14.22 7.44 3.75
CA ASP A 98 13.04 7.90 4.49
C ASP A 98 11.82 6.96 4.37
N PHE A 99 11.94 5.83 3.66
CA PHE A 99 10.85 4.91 3.36
C PHE A 99 11.09 3.51 3.95
N GLU A 100 10.05 2.96 4.58
CA GLU A 100 10.09 1.60 5.14
C GLU A 100 9.99 0.51 4.07
N ALA A 101 9.28 0.82 2.98
CA ALA A 101 9.00 -0.11 1.91
C ALA A 101 8.58 0.56 0.60
N VAL A 102 8.65 -0.22 -0.47
CA VAL A 102 8.10 0.11 -1.78
C VAL A 102 6.77 -0.63 -1.99
N LEU A 103 5.71 0.07 -2.39
CA LEU A 103 4.47 -0.52 -2.87
C LEU A 103 4.55 -0.75 -4.38
N SER A 104 4.63 -2.01 -4.81
CA SER A 104 4.76 -2.36 -6.23
C SER A 104 3.54 -3.11 -6.75
N VAL A 105 2.77 -2.41 -7.61
CA VAL A 105 1.62 -2.96 -8.32
C VAL A 105 2.03 -4.08 -9.27
N SER A 106 1.18 -5.11 -9.40
CA SER A 106 1.38 -6.15 -10.40
C SER A 106 1.37 -5.55 -11.82
N PRO A 107 2.09 -6.13 -12.80
CA PRO A 107 2.08 -5.64 -14.18
C PRO A 107 0.66 -5.48 -14.75
N TYR A 108 0.33 -4.25 -15.13
CA TYR A 108 -0.93 -3.88 -15.75
C TYR A 108 -0.82 -3.85 -17.28
N TYR A 109 -1.98 -3.92 -17.96
CA TYR A 109 -2.13 -3.86 -19.43
C TYR A 109 -1.62 -5.11 -20.18
N ASN A 110 -0.38 -5.54 -19.95
CA ASN A 110 0.25 -6.67 -20.67
C ASN A 110 -0.17 -8.05 -20.16
N LYS A 111 -0.85 -8.13 -19.01
CA LYS A 111 -1.52 -9.33 -18.47
C LYS A 111 -0.65 -10.60 -18.44
N PRO A 112 0.47 -10.62 -17.70
CA PRO A 112 1.29 -11.83 -17.54
C PRO A 112 0.51 -12.95 -16.83
N ASN A 113 0.87 -14.19 -17.10
CA ASN A 113 0.36 -15.35 -16.35
C ASN A 113 1.00 -15.41 -14.93
N GLN A 114 0.57 -16.37 -14.11
CA GLN A 114 1.08 -16.54 -12.73
C GLN A 114 2.60 -16.70 -12.66
N GLU A 115 3.20 -17.45 -13.59
CA GLU A 115 4.66 -17.59 -13.63
C GLU A 115 5.35 -16.27 -13.97
N GLY A 116 4.80 -15.49 -14.91
CA GLY A 116 5.29 -14.15 -15.23
C GLY A 116 5.18 -13.19 -14.03
N LEU A 117 4.08 -13.25 -13.27
CA LEU A 117 3.90 -12.48 -12.03
C LEU A 117 4.95 -12.88 -10.97
N TYR A 118 5.17 -14.18 -10.80
CA TYR A 118 6.20 -14.69 -9.89
C TYR A 118 7.60 -14.22 -10.30
N GLN A 119 7.97 -14.33 -11.58
CA GLN A 119 9.28 -13.87 -12.07
C GLN A 119 9.46 -12.35 -11.93
N HIS A 120 8.41 -11.57 -12.17
CA HIS A 120 8.43 -10.13 -11.94
C HIS A 120 8.79 -9.81 -10.48
N TYR A 121 8.04 -10.32 -9.52
CA TYR A 121 8.29 -10.06 -8.10
C TYR A 121 9.59 -10.67 -7.59
N LYS A 122 10.03 -11.82 -8.12
CA LYS A 122 11.36 -12.38 -7.85
C LYS A 122 12.49 -11.42 -8.26
N VAL A 123 12.37 -10.79 -9.43
CA VAL A 123 13.35 -9.80 -9.88
C VAL A 123 13.33 -8.57 -8.96
N LEU A 124 12.15 -8.09 -8.55
CA LEU A 124 12.07 -6.98 -7.59
C LEU A 124 12.65 -7.36 -6.23
N ALA A 125 12.39 -8.57 -5.74
CA ALA A 125 12.96 -9.09 -4.49
C ALA A 125 14.51 -9.10 -4.51
N SER A 126 15.12 -9.29 -5.68
CA SER A 126 16.60 -9.28 -5.83
C SER A 126 17.26 -7.94 -5.51
N THR A 127 16.49 -6.84 -5.43
CA THR A 127 17.00 -5.52 -5.00
C THR A 127 17.37 -5.47 -3.51
N GLY A 128 16.90 -6.44 -2.72
CA GLY A 128 17.08 -6.48 -1.27
C GLY A 128 16.25 -5.44 -0.50
N LYS A 129 15.44 -4.61 -1.19
CA LYS A 129 14.54 -3.64 -0.55
C LYS A 129 13.28 -4.33 -0.04
N ASN A 130 12.69 -3.77 1.02
CA ASN A 130 11.37 -4.19 1.50
C ASN A 130 10.30 -3.79 0.47
N ILE A 131 9.54 -4.78 -0.01
CA ILE A 131 8.54 -4.59 -1.05
C ILE A 131 7.20 -5.14 -0.58
N ILE A 132 6.17 -4.36 -0.84
CA ILE A 132 4.77 -4.70 -0.66
C ILE A 132 4.22 -5.12 -2.03
N ILE A 133 3.77 -6.37 -2.13
CA ILE A 133 3.04 -6.84 -3.31
C ILE A 133 1.70 -6.10 -3.36
N TYR A 134 1.37 -5.47 -4.47
CA TYR A 134 0.06 -4.85 -4.65
C TYR A 134 -0.73 -5.55 -5.74
N ASN A 135 -1.69 -6.37 -5.29
CA ASN A 135 -2.63 -7.09 -6.16
C ASN A 135 -3.92 -6.28 -6.30
N VAL A 136 -4.28 -5.90 -7.53
CA VAL A 136 -5.49 -5.12 -7.84
C VAL A 136 -6.01 -5.47 -9.24
N PRO A 137 -6.61 -6.67 -9.41
CA PRO A 137 -6.99 -7.20 -10.73
C PRO A 137 -7.96 -6.29 -11.49
N SER A 138 -8.78 -5.49 -10.80
CA SER A 138 -9.68 -4.50 -11.40
C SER A 138 -8.95 -3.43 -12.22
N ARG A 139 -7.67 -3.16 -11.91
CA ARG A 139 -6.82 -2.18 -12.61
C ARG A 139 -5.76 -2.84 -13.50
N THR A 140 -5.24 -4.00 -13.09
CA THR A 140 -4.13 -4.66 -13.80
C THR A 140 -4.62 -5.64 -14.87
N GLY A 141 -5.84 -6.14 -14.71
CA GLY A 141 -6.43 -7.14 -15.59
C GLY A 141 -5.91 -8.56 -15.35
N GLN A 142 -5.11 -8.79 -14.30
CA GLN A 142 -4.65 -10.10 -13.83
C GLN A 142 -4.60 -10.13 -12.30
N ASN A 143 -5.01 -11.27 -11.72
CA ASN A 143 -4.93 -11.51 -10.29
C ASN A 143 -3.57 -12.13 -9.94
N VAL A 144 -2.91 -11.65 -8.88
CA VAL A 144 -1.83 -12.40 -8.22
C VAL A 144 -2.50 -13.42 -7.32
N GLU A 145 -2.57 -14.68 -7.75
CA GLU A 145 -3.29 -15.72 -7.01
C GLU A 145 -2.68 -15.97 -5.62
N ALA A 146 -3.50 -16.50 -4.70
CA ALA A 146 -3.03 -16.87 -3.36
C ALA A 146 -1.81 -17.79 -3.41
N GLU A 147 -1.80 -18.79 -4.31
CA GLU A 147 -0.67 -19.72 -4.47
C GLU A 147 0.61 -18.98 -4.88
N THR A 148 0.54 -18.10 -5.87
CA THR A 148 1.68 -17.27 -6.30
C THR A 148 2.18 -16.37 -5.18
N THR A 149 1.26 -15.70 -4.47
CA THR A 149 1.57 -14.84 -3.32
C THR A 149 2.28 -15.63 -2.22
N LEU A 150 1.76 -16.80 -1.88
CA LEU A 150 2.34 -17.67 -0.84
C LEU A 150 3.71 -18.17 -1.26
N ARG A 151 3.89 -18.60 -2.53
CA ARG A 151 5.19 -19.03 -3.05
C ARG A 151 6.23 -17.92 -2.96
N LEU A 152 5.87 -16.70 -3.38
CA LEU A 152 6.72 -15.51 -3.24
C LEU A 152 7.09 -15.23 -1.77
N SER A 153 6.10 -15.23 -0.87
CA SER A 153 6.31 -14.90 0.55
C SER A 153 7.19 -15.92 1.29
N ASN A 154 7.19 -17.19 0.87
CA ASN A 154 8.03 -18.22 1.47
C ASN A 154 9.49 -18.14 0.99
N GLU A 155 9.70 -17.69 -0.25
CA GLU A 155 11.04 -17.65 -0.87
C GLU A 155 11.78 -16.33 -0.63
N PHE A 156 11.06 -15.22 -0.49
CA PHE A 156 11.63 -13.88 -0.45
C PHE A 156 11.18 -13.12 0.80
N PRO A 157 11.97 -13.13 1.90
CA PRO A 157 11.59 -12.47 3.15
C PRO A 157 11.36 -10.96 3.05
N ASN A 158 11.94 -10.31 2.04
CA ASN A 158 11.75 -8.88 1.78
C ASN A 158 10.48 -8.58 0.96
N LEU A 159 9.78 -9.59 0.42
CA LEU A 159 8.38 -9.49 0.01
C LEU A 159 7.52 -9.77 1.23
N PHE A 160 7.42 -8.80 2.14
CA PHE A 160 6.99 -9.02 3.53
C PHE A 160 5.51 -8.66 3.80
N LEU A 161 4.84 -8.04 2.83
CA LEU A 161 3.46 -7.57 2.95
C LEU A 161 2.76 -7.67 1.59
N ILE A 162 1.47 -8.01 1.59
CA ILE A 162 0.59 -7.82 0.44
C ILE A 162 -0.50 -6.79 0.76
N LYS A 163 -0.66 -5.81 -0.13
CA LYS A 163 -1.88 -5.04 -0.30
C LYS A 163 -2.78 -5.84 -1.25
N GLU A 164 -3.72 -6.57 -0.67
CA GLU A 164 -4.66 -7.39 -1.42
C GLU A 164 -5.90 -6.54 -1.71
N ALA A 165 -6.23 -6.33 -2.99
CA ALA A 165 -7.38 -5.55 -3.46
C ALA A 165 -8.12 -6.29 -4.59
N SER A 166 -8.15 -7.63 -4.52
CA SER A 166 -9.07 -8.42 -5.32
C SER A 166 -10.45 -8.42 -4.64
N PRO A 167 -11.55 -8.38 -5.41
CA PRO A 167 -12.89 -8.49 -4.85
C PRO A 167 -13.24 -9.95 -4.50
N ASN A 168 -12.31 -10.69 -3.88
CA ASN A 168 -12.44 -12.11 -3.54
C ASN A 168 -11.99 -12.37 -2.10
N MET A 169 -12.93 -12.28 -1.15
CA MET A 169 -12.67 -12.52 0.27
C MET A 169 -12.06 -13.90 0.57
N LEU A 170 -12.37 -14.94 -0.23
CA LEU A 170 -11.79 -16.27 -0.04
C LEU A 170 -10.26 -16.26 -0.25
N GLN A 171 -9.76 -15.44 -1.20
CA GLN A 171 -8.32 -15.29 -1.43
C GLN A 171 -7.63 -14.65 -0.23
N TYR A 172 -8.22 -13.61 0.38
CA TYR A 172 -7.71 -13.03 1.63
C TYR A 172 -7.56 -14.11 2.70
N PHE A 173 -8.61 -14.91 2.92
CA PHE A 173 -8.59 -15.96 3.94
C PHE A 173 -7.65 -17.12 3.62
N ASP A 174 -7.44 -17.46 2.35
CA ASP A 174 -6.43 -18.43 1.94
C ASP A 174 -5.01 -17.93 2.26
N ILE A 175 -4.71 -16.66 1.95
CA ILE A 175 -3.40 -16.06 2.27
C ILE A 175 -3.23 -15.97 3.79
N LEU A 176 -4.20 -15.44 4.53
CA LEU A 176 -4.12 -15.27 5.98
C LEU A 176 -3.86 -16.59 6.73
N ARG A 177 -4.47 -17.69 6.28
CA ARG A 177 -4.29 -19.02 6.89
C ARG A 177 -2.95 -19.68 6.58
N LYS A 178 -2.38 -19.42 5.40
CA LYS A 178 -1.23 -20.17 4.88
C LYS A 178 0.07 -19.37 4.82
N LYS A 179 0.01 -18.05 5.05
CA LYS A 179 1.19 -17.18 5.00
C LYS A 179 2.25 -17.62 6.02
N PRO A 180 3.54 -17.52 5.67
CA PRO A 180 4.62 -17.78 6.63
C PRO A 180 4.66 -16.70 7.73
N GLU A 181 5.36 -17.00 8.81
CA GLU A 181 5.69 -15.99 9.81
C GLU A 181 6.50 -14.85 9.17
N GLY A 182 6.21 -13.61 9.54
CA GLY A 182 6.85 -12.43 8.96
C GLY A 182 6.15 -11.86 7.72
N PHE A 183 5.32 -12.64 7.01
CA PHE A 183 4.48 -12.11 5.94
C PHE A 183 3.17 -11.55 6.50
N ASN A 184 2.77 -10.37 6.03
CA ASN A 184 1.60 -9.64 6.49
C ASN A 184 0.60 -9.45 5.34
N LEU A 185 -0.65 -9.15 5.67
CA LEU A 185 -1.67 -8.81 4.68
C LEU A 185 -2.43 -7.58 5.17
N VAL A 186 -2.56 -6.56 4.33
CA VAL A 186 -3.48 -5.44 4.54
C VAL A 186 -4.54 -5.44 3.45
N SER A 187 -5.75 -5.03 3.82
CA SER A 187 -6.79 -4.77 2.83
C SER A 187 -6.39 -3.60 1.93
N GLY A 188 -6.66 -3.72 0.64
CA GLY A 188 -6.59 -2.63 -0.31
C GLY A 188 -7.97 -2.09 -0.71
N ASP A 189 -9.03 -2.75 -0.25
CA ASP A 189 -10.43 -2.33 -0.39
C ASP A 189 -10.95 -1.88 0.99
N ASP A 190 -11.55 -0.69 1.04
CA ASP A 190 -11.96 -0.07 2.31
C ASP A 190 -13.08 -0.85 2.99
N GLU A 191 -14.02 -1.39 2.19
CA GLU A 191 -15.16 -2.20 2.64
C GLU A 191 -14.74 -3.54 3.29
N TYR A 192 -13.55 -4.04 2.99
CA TYR A 192 -13.05 -5.31 3.55
C TYR A 192 -12.20 -5.11 4.79
N THR A 193 -11.90 -3.87 5.16
CA THR A 193 -11.01 -3.53 6.29
C THR A 193 -11.40 -4.24 7.58
N LEU A 194 -12.65 -4.11 8.02
CA LEU A 194 -13.12 -4.70 9.27
C LEU A 194 -13.02 -6.24 9.26
N PRO A 195 -13.66 -6.98 8.32
CA PRO A 195 -13.61 -8.43 8.33
C PRO A 195 -12.19 -8.98 8.12
N VAL A 196 -11.35 -8.35 7.29
CA VAL A 196 -9.96 -8.76 7.07
C VAL A 196 -9.13 -8.56 8.34
N THR A 197 -9.31 -7.43 9.04
CA THR A 197 -8.60 -7.16 10.29
C THR A 197 -8.99 -8.15 11.38
N LEU A 198 -10.29 -8.44 11.54
CA LEU A 198 -10.79 -9.45 12.48
C LEU A 198 -10.28 -10.87 12.17
N ALA A 199 -10.08 -11.18 10.88
CA ALA A 199 -9.52 -12.46 10.43
C ALA A 199 -8.00 -12.58 10.62
N GLY A 200 -7.34 -11.57 11.20
CA GLY A 200 -5.90 -11.57 11.47
C GLY A 200 -5.06 -10.79 10.45
N GLY A 201 -5.71 -10.00 9.58
CA GLY A 201 -5.04 -9.02 8.75
C GLY A 201 -4.44 -7.87 9.57
N ASN A 202 -3.52 -7.16 8.94
CA ASN A 202 -2.72 -6.11 9.53
C ASN A 202 -3.33 -4.71 9.37
N GLY A 203 -4.61 -4.61 9.00
CA GLY A 203 -5.29 -3.35 8.72
C GLY A 203 -5.49 -3.12 7.23
N VAL A 204 -5.21 -1.91 6.75
CA VAL A 204 -5.65 -1.42 5.43
C VAL A 204 -4.68 -0.40 4.83
N ILE A 205 -4.55 -0.38 3.50
CA ILE A 205 -4.07 0.79 2.75
C ILE A 205 -5.27 1.42 2.04
N SER A 206 -5.78 2.47 2.68
CA SER A 206 -7.11 3.04 2.49
C SER A 206 -7.14 4.21 1.54
N VAL A 207 -8.29 4.42 0.87
CA VAL A 207 -8.63 5.67 0.19
C VAL A 207 -9.52 6.52 1.09
N ILE A 208 -10.62 5.97 1.62
CA ILE A 208 -11.61 6.71 2.42
C ILE A 208 -11.02 7.19 3.76
N GLY A 209 -10.05 6.47 4.29
CA GLY A 209 -9.35 6.77 5.55
C GLY A 209 -8.61 8.09 5.52
N GLN A 210 -8.29 8.66 4.36
CA GLN A 210 -7.73 10.02 4.31
C GLN A 210 -8.79 11.12 4.49
N GLY A 211 -10.07 10.80 4.26
CA GLY A 211 -11.21 11.69 4.49
C GLY A 211 -11.80 11.56 5.91
N TYR A 212 -11.80 10.34 6.47
CA TYR A 212 -12.28 10.04 7.82
C TYR A 212 -11.23 9.31 8.68
N PRO A 213 -10.01 9.88 8.84
CA PRO A 213 -8.89 9.17 9.48
C PRO A 213 -9.18 8.75 10.92
N LYS A 214 -9.90 9.58 11.68
CA LYS A 214 -10.19 9.31 13.08
C LYS A 214 -11.14 8.12 13.23
N GLU A 215 -12.26 8.15 12.52
CA GLU A 215 -13.27 7.10 12.53
C GLU A 215 -12.66 5.79 12.03
N PHE A 216 -11.96 5.82 10.89
CA PHE A 216 -11.37 4.63 10.29
C PHE A 216 -10.26 4.01 11.14
N SER A 217 -9.40 4.85 11.75
CA SER A 217 -8.38 4.39 12.69
C SER A 217 -8.99 3.81 13.97
N THR A 218 -10.09 4.41 14.46
CA THR A 218 -10.83 3.89 15.61
C THR A 218 -11.44 2.53 15.29
N MET A 219 -12.11 2.38 14.14
CA MET A 219 -12.66 1.10 13.68
C MET A 219 -11.61 -0.01 13.62
N VAL A 220 -10.45 0.29 13.01
CA VAL A 220 -9.35 -0.68 12.89
C VAL A 220 -8.75 -1.05 14.24
N GLN A 221 -8.61 -0.07 15.16
CA GLN A 221 -8.14 -0.34 16.51
C GLN A 221 -9.13 -1.21 17.30
N LEU A 222 -10.43 -0.92 17.21
CA LEU A 222 -11.49 -1.73 17.83
C LEU A 222 -11.49 -3.16 17.28
N ALA A 223 -11.24 -3.34 15.98
CA ALA A 223 -11.08 -4.65 15.37
C ALA A 223 -9.87 -5.42 15.94
N PHE A 224 -8.72 -4.76 16.13
CA PHE A 224 -7.56 -5.38 16.79
C PHE A 224 -7.84 -5.78 18.23
N ASP A 225 -8.63 -4.97 18.94
CA ASP A 225 -9.05 -5.21 20.33
C ASP A 225 -10.21 -6.21 20.44
N LYS A 226 -10.71 -6.73 19.30
CA LYS A 226 -11.86 -7.66 19.19
C LYS A 226 -13.16 -7.10 19.75
N LYS A 227 -13.34 -5.79 19.70
CA LYS A 227 -14.56 -5.06 20.04
C LYS A 227 -15.45 -4.96 18.81
N VAL A 228 -16.05 -6.10 18.45
CA VAL A 228 -16.69 -6.31 17.15
C VAL A 228 -17.90 -5.40 16.96
N ASP A 229 -18.77 -5.32 17.96
CA ASP A 229 -20.00 -4.54 17.88
C ASP A 229 -19.69 -3.04 17.73
N GLU A 230 -18.77 -2.51 18.53
CA GLU A 230 -18.37 -1.10 18.43
C GLU A 230 -17.63 -0.78 17.12
N ALA A 231 -16.83 -1.72 16.60
CA ALA A 231 -16.19 -1.55 15.31
C ALA A 231 -17.22 -1.52 14.17
N TYR A 232 -18.27 -2.34 14.27
CA TYR A 232 -19.30 -2.45 13.24
C TYR A 232 -20.21 -1.21 13.17
N GLU A 233 -20.42 -0.48 14.28
CA GLU A 233 -21.15 0.79 14.26
C GLU A 233 -20.45 1.89 13.42
N ILE A 234 -19.13 1.78 13.21
CA ILE A 234 -18.36 2.70 12.37
C ILE A 234 -18.31 2.23 10.91
N HIS A 235 -18.37 0.92 10.68
CA HIS A 235 -18.20 0.28 9.38
C HIS A 235 -19.34 0.58 8.41
#